data_AF-A0A2P6SBV9-F1
#
_entry.id   AF-A0A2P6SBV9-F1
#
_cell.length_a   1.000
_cell.length_b   1.000
_cell.length_c   1.000
_cell.angle_alpha   90.00
_cell.angle_beta   90.00
_cell.angle_gamma   90.00
#
_symmetry.space_group_name_H-M   'P 1'
#
loop_
_entity.id
_entity.type
_entity.pdbx_description
1 polymer ?
#
loop_
_entity_poly.entity_id
_entity_poly.type
_entity_poly.pdbx_seq_one_letter_code
_entity_poly.pdbx_strand_id
1 'polypeptide(L)'
;MAAEWICRALRDGALEGEHAPALTIKDFIASPLGFDVFTHFLSHHFTNISAGKFQSRGLVLVAFSRSPSFYLDLLSKRGLPIASSHHWIMILDCYTDPLGWKDQMGQCGSATKLSYDIASICGNVKDVGSLFSLIISLGRGFVVQGKVRFCVAIDSVNEMLRYASLSSVAGLISSLRCCGISKYNQTM
;
A
#
# COMPACT_ATOMS: atom_id res chain seq x y z
N MET A 1 -17.47 -4.01 -18.56
CA MET A 1 -16.40 -3.96 -19.59
C MET A 1 -15.13 -3.29 -19.08
N ALA A 2 -15.00 -1.95 -18.98
CA ALA A 2 -13.73 -1.30 -18.60
C ALA A 2 -13.15 -1.75 -17.23
N ALA A 3 -13.98 -1.84 -16.20
CA ALA A 3 -13.56 -2.28 -14.87
C ALA A 3 -13.00 -3.73 -14.87
N GLU A 4 -13.61 -4.64 -15.62
CA GLU A 4 -13.16 -6.03 -15.72
C GLU A 4 -11.81 -6.14 -16.43
N TRP A 5 -11.58 -5.34 -17.48
CA TRP A 5 -10.30 -5.29 -18.17
C TRP A 5 -9.18 -4.77 -17.25
N ILE A 6 -9.47 -3.71 -16.47
CA ILE A 6 -8.53 -3.17 -15.48
C ILE A 6 -8.21 -4.22 -14.41
N CYS A 7 -9.23 -4.90 -13.87
CA CYS A 7 -9.02 -5.96 -12.88
C CYS A 7 -8.18 -7.12 -13.44
N ARG A 8 -8.36 -7.50 -14.71
CA ARG A 8 -7.53 -8.53 -15.37
C ARG A 8 -6.08 -8.09 -15.50
N ALA A 9 -5.84 -6.88 -15.99
CA ALA A 9 -4.48 -6.35 -16.12
C ALA A 9 -3.74 -6.27 -14.78
N LEU A 10 -4.43 -5.87 -13.71
CA LEU A 10 -3.84 -5.81 -12.36
C LEU A 10 -3.64 -7.19 -11.73
N ARG A 11 -4.51 -8.15 -12.04
CA ARG A 11 -4.43 -9.55 -11.57
C ARG A 11 -3.22 -10.27 -12.13
N ASP A 12 -2.98 -10.10 -13.43
CA ASP A 12 -1.99 -10.87 -14.18
C ASP A 12 -0.54 -10.38 -13.90
N GLY A 13 -0.39 -9.22 -13.24
CA GLY A 13 0.90 -8.70 -12.82
C GLY A 13 1.78 -8.26 -14.00
N ALA A 14 3.10 -8.26 -13.80
CA ALA A 14 4.09 -7.96 -14.83
C ALA A 14 4.96 -9.18 -15.12
N LEU A 15 5.49 -9.36 -16.33
CA LEU A 15 6.49 -10.40 -16.58
C LEU A 15 7.86 -10.00 -16.02
N GLU A 16 8.81 -10.93 -16.00
CA GLU A 16 10.18 -10.62 -15.58
C GLU A 16 10.81 -9.60 -16.54
N GLY A 17 11.35 -8.51 -15.98
CA GLY A 17 11.92 -7.41 -16.76
C GLY A 17 10.92 -6.30 -17.11
N GLU A 18 9.63 -6.46 -16.81
CA GLU A 18 8.60 -5.44 -17.01
C GLU A 18 8.32 -4.63 -15.75
N HIS A 19 7.80 -3.41 -15.93
CA HIS A 19 7.27 -2.62 -14.82
C HIS A 19 5.96 -3.22 -14.31
N ALA A 20 5.77 -3.21 -12.98
CA ALA A 20 4.51 -3.60 -12.38
C ALA A 20 3.33 -2.78 -12.97
N PRO A 21 2.18 -3.42 -13.25
CA PRO A 21 0.99 -2.72 -13.69
C PRO A 21 0.55 -1.74 -12.61
N ALA A 22 0.11 -0.55 -13.03
CA ALA A 22 -0.30 0.52 -12.13
C ALA A 22 -1.63 1.12 -12.59
N LEU A 23 -2.48 1.42 -11.62
CA LEU A 23 -3.73 2.15 -11.82
C LEU A 23 -3.63 3.49 -11.09
N THR A 24 -3.81 4.58 -11.83
CA THR A 24 -3.94 5.92 -11.25
C THR A 24 -5.39 6.37 -11.34
N ILE A 25 -5.98 6.69 -10.20
CA ILE A 25 -7.31 7.29 -10.12
C ILE A 25 -7.12 8.80 -10.04
N LYS A 26 -7.65 9.51 -11.04
CA LYS A 26 -7.67 10.98 -11.06
C LYS A 26 -9.06 11.45 -10.66
N ASP A 27 -9.10 12.44 -9.79
CA ASP A 27 -10.32 13.00 -9.26
C ASP A 27 -10.32 14.52 -9.39
N PHE A 28 -11.51 15.12 -9.37
CA PHE A 28 -11.69 16.56 -9.50
C PHE A 28 -12.61 17.08 -8.40
N ILE A 29 -12.38 18.32 -7.96
CA ILE A 29 -13.23 18.98 -6.95
C ILE A 29 -14.71 19.01 -7.39
N ALA A 30 -14.97 19.15 -8.69
CA ALA A 30 -16.32 19.17 -9.25
C ALA A 30 -17.02 17.80 -9.25
N SER A 31 -16.30 16.70 -9.05
CA SER A 31 -16.84 15.33 -9.06
C SER A 31 -15.97 14.42 -8.18
N PRO A 32 -15.99 14.57 -6.84
CA PRO A 32 -15.01 13.99 -5.91
C PRO A 32 -15.27 12.49 -5.63
N LEU A 33 -15.30 11.68 -6.68
CA LEU A 33 -15.64 10.24 -6.61
C LEU A 33 -14.40 9.35 -6.52
N GLY A 34 -13.20 9.93 -6.60
CA GLY A 34 -11.94 9.19 -6.67
C GLY A 34 -11.70 8.31 -5.47
N PHE A 35 -12.08 8.77 -4.28
CA PHE A 35 -11.96 7.96 -3.06
C PHE A 35 -12.97 6.80 -3.03
N ASP A 36 -14.19 7.00 -3.52
CA ASP A 36 -15.18 5.92 -3.63
C ASP A 36 -14.75 4.86 -4.64
N VAL A 37 -14.20 5.30 -5.78
CA VAL A 37 -13.60 4.41 -6.78
C VAL A 37 -12.41 3.67 -6.17
N PHE A 38 -11.53 4.36 -5.43
CA PHE A 38 -10.39 3.74 -4.75
C PHE A 38 -10.83 2.67 -3.75
N THR A 39 -11.79 2.97 -2.88
CA THR A 39 -12.28 2.01 -1.87
C THR A 39 -12.98 0.81 -2.50
N HIS A 40 -13.66 1.01 -3.65
CA HIS A 40 -14.22 -0.08 -4.44
C HIS A 40 -13.12 -1.01 -4.98
N PHE A 41 -12.10 -0.45 -5.65
CA PHE A 41 -10.97 -1.24 -6.16
C PHE A 41 -10.19 -1.91 -5.05
N LEU A 42 -9.92 -1.21 -3.94
CA LEU A 42 -9.23 -1.75 -2.77
C LEU A 42 -9.95 -2.97 -2.21
N SER A 43 -11.25 -2.86 -1.99
CA SER A 43 -12.08 -3.97 -1.48
C SER A 43 -12.06 -5.14 -2.46
N HIS A 44 -12.24 -4.88 -3.76
CA HIS A 44 -12.23 -5.91 -4.78
C HIS A 44 -10.88 -6.63 -4.89
N HIS A 45 -9.78 -5.88 -4.85
CA HIS A 45 -8.42 -6.45 -4.86
C HIS A 45 -8.18 -7.34 -3.64
N PHE A 46 -8.52 -6.84 -2.45
CA PHE A 46 -8.34 -7.59 -1.21
C PHE A 46 -9.14 -8.91 -1.22
N THR A 47 -10.40 -8.90 -1.67
CA THR A 47 -11.21 -10.12 -1.82
C THR A 47 -10.60 -11.10 -2.81
N ASN A 48 -9.99 -10.63 -3.91
CA ASN A 48 -9.37 -11.53 -4.88
C ASN A 48 -8.01 -12.09 -4.41
N ILE A 49 -7.21 -11.31 -3.68
CA ILE A 49 -5.96 -11.77 -3.06
C ILE A 49 -6.27 -12.86 -2.03
N SER A 50 -7.22 -12.62 -1.13
CA SER A 50 -7.66 -13.60 -0.12
C SER A 50 -8.25 -14.87 -0.75
N ALA A 51 -8.95 -14.75 -1.89
CA ALA A 51 -9.43 -15.90 -2.66
C ALA A 51 -8.34 -16.58 -3.52
N GLY A 52 -7.09 -16.12 -3.49
CA GLY A 52 -5.98 -16.67 -4.26
C GLY A 52 -6.10 -16.48 -5.78
N LYS A 53 -6.97 -15.58 -6.24
CA LYS A 53 -7.23 -15.31 -7.67
C LYS A 53 -6.19 -14.40 -8.31
N PHE A 54 -5.44 -13.65 -7.50
CA PHE A 54 -4.40 -12.72 -7.96
C PHE A 54 -3.02 -13.33 -7.77
N GLN A 55 -2.07 -12.96 -8.63
CA GLN A 55 -0.68 -13.36 -8.45
C GLN A 55 -0.05 -12.76 -7.19
N SER A 56 -0.54 -11.58 -6.78
CA SER A 56 -0.15 -10.99 -5.52
C SER A 56 -0.70 -11.79 -4.35
N ARG A 57 0.14 -12.03 -3.34
CA ARG A 57 -0.24 -12.75 -2.11
C ARG A 57 -0.49 -11.82 -0.93
N GLY A 58 -0.20 -10.53 -1.09
CA GLY A 58 -0.46 -9.54 -0.07
C GLY A 58 -0.63 -8.14 -0.64
N LEU A 59 -1.13 -7.25 0.21
CA LEU A 59 -1.46 -5.87 -0.07
C LEU A 59 -0.86 -4.97 1.01
N VAL A 60 0.00 -4.05 0.61
CA VAL A 60 0.43 -2.94 1.46
C VAL A 60 -0.43 -1.73 1.13
N LEU A 61 -1.22 -1.26 2.09
CA LEU A 61 -2.01 -0.04 1.97
C LEU A 61 -1.28 1.10 2.66
N VAL A 62 -0.96 2.17 1.93
CA VAL A 62 -0.40 3.42 2.48
C VAL A 62 -1.55 4.40 2.68
N ALA A 63 -1.82 4.73 3.93
CA ALA A 63 -2.98 5.52 4.35
C ALA A 63 -2.55 6.95 4.70
N PHE A 64 -2.78 7.90 3.80
CA PHE A 64 -2.54 9.33 4.01
C PHE A 64 -3.80 10.14 4.31
N SER A 65 -4.97 9.71 3.84
CA SER A 65 -6.21 10.50 3.84
C SER A 65 -7.22 10.07 4.91
N ARG A 66 -7.08 8.83 5.40
CA ARG A 66 -7.95 8.25 6.42
C ARG A 66 -7.12 7.44 7.41
N SER A 67 -7.62 7.32 8.64
CA SER A 67 -7.00 6.48 9.66
C SER A 67 -7.04 5.00 9.26
N PRO A 68 -6.12 4.16 9.77
CA PRO A 68 -6.17 2.71 9.56
C PRO A 68 -7.51 2.08 9.93
N SER A 69 -8.13 2.54 11.02
CA SER A 69 -9.45 2.04 11.48
C SER A 69 -10.55 2.16 10.44
N PHE A 70 -10.53 3.21 9.61
CA PHE A 70 -11.48 3.37 8.51
C PHE A 70 -11.39 2.20 7.51
N TYR A 71 -10.17 1.83 7.12
CA TYR A 71 -9.96 0.75 6.17
C TYR A 71 -10.28 -0.62 6.77
N LEU A 72 -10.00 -0.81 8.07
CA LEU A 72 -10.37 -2.03 8.76
C LEU A 72 -11.89 -2.23 8.79
N ASP A 73 -12.65 -1.17 9.10
CA ASP A 73 -14.11 -1.18 9.06
C ASP A 73 -14.66 -1.38 7.63
N LEU A 74 -14.04 -0.74 6.64
CA LEU A 74 -14.39 -0.94 5.22
C LEU A 74 -14.25 -2.40 4.79
N LEU A 75 -13.13 -3.04 5.13
CA LEU A 75 -12.84 -4.41 4.71
C LEU A 75 -13.65 -5.44 5.51
N SER A 76 -13.95 -5.18 6.79
CA SER A 76 -14.79 -6.07 7.60
C SER A 76 -16.23 -6.10 7.08
N LYS A 77 -16.79 -4.94 6.70
CA LYS A 77 -18.13 -4.83 6.08
C LYS A 77 -18.24 -5.57 4.75
N ARG A 78 -17.13 -5.85 4.09
CA ARG A 78 -17.07 -6.62 2.84
C ARG A 78 -16.90 -8.13 3.05
N GLY A 79 -17.03 -8.61 4.29
CA GLY A 79 -17.20 -10.02 4.62
C GLY A 79 -15.90 -10.78 4.94
N LEU A 80 -14.82 -10.08 5.32
CA LEU A 80 -13.53 -10.72 5.64
C LEU A 80 -13.22 -10.61 7.14
N PRO A 81 -12.99 -11.74 7.84
CA PRO A 81 -12.59 -11.73 9.24
C PRO A 81 -11.18 -11.15 9.40
N ILE A 82 -11.06 -10.03 10.11
CA ILE A 82 -9.78 -9.37 10.43
C ILE A 82 -8.83 -10.33 11.20
N ALA A 83 -9.39 -11.29 11.93
CA ALA A 83 -8.63 -12.24 12.75
C ALA A 83 -7.69 -13.18 11.96
N SER A 84 -7.90 -13.36 10.64
CA SER A 84 -7.03 -14.16 9.77
C SER A 84 -6.27 -13.33 8.72
N SER A 85 -6.52 -12.02 8.64
CA SER A 85 -6.05 -11.16 7.54
C SER A 85 -4.59 -10.72 7.62
N HIS A 86 -3.88 -11.03 8.72
CA HIS A 86 -2.45 -10.73 8.90
C HIS A 86 -1.57 -11.29 7.77
N HIS A 87 -2.06 -12.31 7.05
CA HIS A 87 -1.35 -12.94 5.94
C HIS A 87 -1.52 -12.22 4.61
N TRP A 88 -2.44 -11.26 4.49
CA TRP A 88 -2.81 -10.67 3.19
C TRP A 88 -2.84 -9.15 3.14
N ILE A 89 -2.92 -8.44 4.28
CA ILE A 89 -2.91 -6.97 4.31
C ILE A 89 -2.07 -6.41 5.44
N MET A 90 -1.32 -5.34 5.12
CA MET A 90 -0.57 -4.50 6.03
C MET A 90 -0.90 -3.05 5.71
N ILE A 91 -1.25 -2.27 6.73
CA ILE A 91 -1.57 -0.84 6.59
C ILE A 91 -0.40 -0.03 7.14
N LEU A 92 0.15 0.85 6.33
CA LEU A 92 1.11 1.85 6.75
C LEU A 92 0.35 3.16 7.03
N ASP A 93 0.28 3.53 8.30
CA ASP A 93 -0.39 4.72 8.80
C ASP A 93 0.51 5.95 8.61
N CYS A 94 0.21 6.70 7.55
CA CYS A 94 0.79 8.00 7.26
C CYS A 94 -0.19 9.15 7.58
N TYR A 95 -1.32 8.85 8.23
CA TYR A 95 -2.40 9.79 8.51
C TYR A 95 -2.33 10.32 9.95
N THR A 96 -2.10 9.43 10.92
CA THR A 96 -2.19 9.76 12.35
C THR A 96 -1.04 10.65 12.84
N ASP A 97 0.13 10.53 12.22
CA ASP A 97 1.31 11.34 12.51
C ASP A 97 2.27 11.43 11.30
N PRO A 98 1.92 12.18 10.24
CA PRO A 98 2.72 12.25 9.01
C PRO A 98 4.13 12.83 9.20
N LEU A 99 4.37 13.57 10.29
CA LEU A 99 5.66 14.24 10.56
C LEU A 99 6.44 13.64 11.74
N GLY A 100 5.88 12.65 12.44
CA GLY A 100 6.54 11.99 13.58
C GLY A 100 6.79 12.90 14.76
N TRP A 101 5.98 13.94 14.94
CA TRP A 101 6.14 14.85 16.08
C TRP A 101 5.92 14.15 17.43
N LYS A 102 5.16 13.04 17.48
CA LYS A 102 4.86 12.33 18.72
C LYS A 102 6.11 11.71 19.32
N ASP A 103 6.90 11.03 18.48
CA ASP A 103 8.16 10.40 18.88
C ASP A 103 9.23 11.46 19.24
N GLN A 104 9.22 12.63 18.59
CA GLN A 104 10.17 13.72 18.85
C GLN A 104 9.90 14.50 20.15
N MET A 105 8.66 14.48 20.66
CA MET A 105 8.26 15.17 21.89
C MET A 105 8.46 14.33 23.16
N GLY A 106 9.18 13.20 23.07
CA GLY A 106 9.42 12.29 24.21
C GLY A 106 8.18 11.52 24.66
N GLN A 107 7.10 11.52 23.86
CA GLN A 107 5.90 10.73 24.11
C GLN A 107 5.89 9.53 23.17
N CYS A 108 6.37 8.40 23.70
CA CYS A 108 6.40 7.05 23.13
C CYS A 108 7.64 6.70 22.28
N GLY A 109 8.28 5.58 22.64
CA GLY A 109 9.47 5.05 21.99
C GLY A 109 9.14 4.07 20.87
N SER A 110 10.10 3.89 19.96
CA SER A 110 10.24 2.75 19.05
C SER A 110 8.95 2.36 18.31
N ALA A 111 8.71 2.98 17.14
CA ALA A 111 7.75 2.52 16.12
C ALA A 111 6.49 1.91 16.75
N THR A 112 5.69 2.74 17.42
CA THR A 112 4.53 2.28 18.17
C THR A 112 3.64 1.45 17.25
N LYS A 113 3.68 0.12 17.42
CA LYS A 113 2.72 -0.79 16.81
C LYS A 113 1.36 -0.23 17.20
N LEU A 114 0.56 0.18 16.22
CA LEU A 114 -0.83 0.51 16.51
C LEU A 114 -1.46 -0.72 17.19
N SER A 115 -2.47 -0.52 18.03
CA SER A 115 -3.24 -1.59 18.69
C SER A 115 -3.77 -2.66 17.72
N TYR A 116 -3.67 -2.43 16.41
CA TYR A 116 -4.00 -3.34 15.34
C TYR A 116 -2.73 -4.04 14.86
N ASP A 117 -2.64 -5.36 15.01
CA ASP A 117 -1.50 -6.18 14.56
C ASP A 117 -1.23 -6.13 13.03
N ILE A 118 -2.09 -5.45 12.26
CA ILE A 118 -1.97 -5.21 10.81
C ILE A 118 -1.60 -3.77 10.44
N ALA A 119 -1.35 -2.88 11.40
CA ALA A 119 -1.01 -1.47 11.12
C ALA A 119 0.35 -1.06 11.71
N SER A 120 1.17 -0.40 10.90
CA SER A 120 2.46 0.19 11.28
C SER A 120 2.41 1.69 11.09
N ILE A 121 3.01 2.47 11.99
CA ILE A 121 3.10 3.93 11.85
C ILE A 121 4.25 4.30 10.91
N CYS A 122 4.03 5.28 10.04
CA CYS A 122 5.09 5.97 9.29
C CYS A 122 5.48 7.25 10.03
N GLY A 123 6.60 7.22 10.74
CA GLY A 123 7.05 8.34 11.58
C GLY A 123 7.61 9.54 10.80
N ASN A 124 7.74 9.50 9.48
CA ASN A 124 8.14 10.68 8.71
C ASN A 124 7.86 10.52 7.21
N VAL A 125 6.76 11.10 6.73
CA VAL A 125 6.38 11.07 5.31
C VAL A 125 7.33 11.87 4.41
N LYS A 126 8.00 12.89 4.96
CA LYS A 126 8.96 13.70 4.21
C LYS A 126 10.18 12.88 3.78
N ASP A 127 10.57 11.90 4.58
CA ASP A 127 11.61 10.94 4.20
C ASP A 127 11.01 9.83 3.32
N VAL A 128 10.89 10.15 2.04
CA VAL A 128 10.36 9.25 1.01
C VAL A 128 11.21 7.97 0.86
N GLY A 129 12.50 8.02 1.19
CA GLY A 129 13.39 6.85 1.15
C GLY A 129 13.08 5.86 2.28
N SER A 130 12.85 6.38 3.48
CA SER A 130 12.36 5.60 4.62
C SER A 130 10.97 5.03 4.35
N LEU A 131 10.05 5.83 3.82
CA LEU A 131 8.71 5.39 3.40
C LEU A 131 8.78 4.21 2.40
N PHE A 132 9.61 4.33 1.37
CA PHE A 132 9.85 3.24 0.42
C PHE A 132 10.34 1.98 1.13
N SER A 133 11.33 2.11 2.00
CA SER A 133 11.92 0.99 2.74
C SER A 133 10.89 0.28 3.62
N LEU A 134 10.01 1.05 4.29
CA LEU A 134 8.89 0.52 5.07
C LEU A 134 7.89 -0.23 4.20
N ILE A 135 7.47 0.33 3.07
CA ILE A 135 6.55 -0.34 2.13
C ILE A 135 7.12 -1.68 1.66
N ILE A 136 8.40 -1.71 1.29
CA ILE A 136 9.08 -2.94 0.85
C ILE A 136 9.21 -3.94 2.01
N SER A 137 9.59 -3.48 3.20
CA SER A 137 9.72 -4.35 4.39
C SER A 137 8.39 -5.02 4.74
N LEU A 138 7.30 -4.25 4.79
CA LEU A 138 5.95 -4.76 5.01
C LEU A 138 5.53 -5.74 3.92
N GLY A 139 5.80 -5.41 2.65
CA GLY A 139 5.50 -6.26 1.51
C GLY A 139 6.25 -7.60 1.52
N ARG A 140 7.51 -7.60 1.99
CA ARG A 140 8.31 -8.83 2.17
C ARG A 140 7.74 -9.74 3.25
N GLY A 141 7.01 -9.22 4.22
CA GLY A 141 6.31 -10.01 5.23
C GLY A 141 5.32 -11.02 4.64
N PHE A 142 4.82 -10.77 3.42
CA PHE A 142 3.93 -11.69 2.70
C PHE A 142 4.67 -12.80 1.93
N VAL A 143 6.00 -12.73 1.84
CA VAL A 143 6.82 -13.65 1.04
C VAL A 143 7.12 -14.90 1.86
N VAL A 144 6.24 -15.89 1.80
CA VAL A 144 6.53 -17.26 2.26
C VAL A 144 7.25 -17.99 1.12
N GLN A 145 8.52 -18.35 1.32
CA GLN A 145 9.40 -19.13 0.43
C GLN A 145 9.00 -19.16 -1.06
N GLY A 146 9.54 -18.22 -1.86
CA GLY A 146 9.36 -18.17 -3.32
C GLY A 146 9.34 -16.75 -3.90
N LYS A 147 9.09 -16.63 -5.21
CA LYS A 147 8.86 -15.34 -5.91
C LYS A 147 7.43 -14.85 -5.66
N VAL A 148 7.14 -14.44 -4.43
CA VAL A 148 5.83 -13.88 -4.09
C VAL A 148 5.80 -12.38 -4.39
N ARG A 149 4.75 -11.95 -5.11
CA ARG A 149 4.48 -10.54 -5.44
C ARG A 149 3.49 -9.96 -4.43
N PHE A 150 3.59 -8.69 -4.13
CA PHE A 150 2.61 -7.95 -3.33
C PHE A 150 2.13 -6.73 -4.11
N CYS A 151 0.94 -6.24 -3.79
CA CYS A 151 0.40 -5.01 -4.33
C CYS A 151 0.63 -3.86 -3.35
N VAL A 152 0.78 -2.64 -3.88
CA VAL A 152 0.80 -1.42 -3.09
C VAL A 152 -0.39 -0.56 -3.50
N ALA A 153 -1.20 -0.16 -2.53
CA ALA A 153 -2.27 0.82 -2.71
C ALA A 153 -1.90 2.09 -1.96
N ILE A 154 -1.95 3.24 -2.63
CA ILE A 154 -1.73 4.55 -2.04
C ILE A 154 -3.04 5.32 -2.18
N ASP A 155 -3.63 5.74 -1.06
CA ASP A 155 -4.95 6.38 -1.07
C ASP A 155 -4.93 7.83 -1.59
N SER A 156 -3.85 8.57 -1.36
CA SER A 156 -3.68 9.93 -1.86
C SER A 156 -2.21 10.33 -2.03
N VAL A 157 -1.83 10.55 -3.28
CA VAL A 157 -0.55 11.16 -3.63
C VAL A 157 -0.54 12.66 -3.31
N ASN A 158 -1.71 13.32 -3.35
CA ASN A 158 -1.83 14.74 -3.03
C ASN A 158 -1.42 15.04 -1.58
N GLU A 159 -1.81 14.18 -0.64
CA GLU A 159 -1.41 14.35 0.76
C GLU A 159 0.10 14.15 0.94
N MET A 160 0.72 13.21 0.22
CA MET A 160 2.18 13.05 0.23
C MET A 160 2.92 14.29 -0.34
N LEU A 161 2.37 14.92 -1.38
CA LEU A 161 2.92 16.15 -1.98
C LEU A 161 2.87 17.37 -1.05
N ARG A 162 2.11 17.33 0.05
CA ARG A 162 2.17 18.39 1.08
C ARG A 162 3.49 18.39 1.85
N TYR A 163 4.18 17.25 1.90
CA TYR A 163 5.35 17.05 2.75
C TYR A 163 6.63 16.74 1.95
N ALA A 164 6.49 16.21 0.73
CA ALA A 164 7.60 15.81 -0.13
C ALA A 164 7.57 16.53 -1.49
N SER A 165 8.73 16.64 -2.14
CA SER A 165 8.82 17.24 -3.47
C SER A 165 8.21 16.33 -4.54
N LEU A 166 7.76 16.93 -5.65
CA LEU A 166 7.23 16.18 -6.79
C LEU A 166 8.23 15.17 -7.35
N SER A 167 9.52 15.52 -7.41
CA SER A 167 10.57 14.62 -7.92
C SER A 167 10.78 13.42 -7.00
N SER A 168 10.75 13.62 -5.67
CA SER A 168 10.84 12.52 -4.71
C SER A 168 9.62 11.60 -4.80
N VAL A 169 8.41 12.15 -4.90
CA VAL A 169 7.17 11.40 -5.07
C VAL A 169 7.16 10.59 -6.37
N ALA A 170 7.57 11.20 -7.48
CA ALA A 170 7.70 10.51 -8.77
C ALA A 170 8.75 9.40 -8.71
N GLY A 171 9.88 9.66 -8.03
CA GLY A 171 10.91 8.66 -7.76
C GLY A 171 10.39 7.46 -6.97
N LEU A 172 9.60 7.68 -5.92
CA LEU A 172 8.95 6.61 -5.16
C LEU A 172 8.05 5.74 -6.04
N ILE A 173 7.13 6.36 -6.78
CA ILE A 173 6.18 5.64 -7.62
C ILE A 173 6.93 4.83 -8.69
N SER A 174 7.97 5.42 -9.29
CA SER A 174 8.83 4.72 -10.25
C SER A 174 9.53 3.52 -9.60
N SER A 175 10.18 3.70 -8.44
CA SER A 175 10.85 2.61 -7.71
C SER A 175 9.89 1.48 -7.33
N LEU A 176 8.69 1.80 -6.84
CA LEU A 176 7.66 0.79 -6.51
C LEU A 176 7.26 -0.04 -7.73
N ARG A 177 7.16 0.59 -8.91
CA ARG A 177 6.86 -0.12 -10.16
C ARG A 177 8.03 -0.95 -10.67
N CYS A 178 9.27 -0.57 -10.36
CA CYS A 178 10.46 -1.33 -10.69
C CYS A 178 10.70 -2.53 -9.76
N CYS A 179 10.16 -2.52 -8.54
CA CYS A 179 10.40 -3.57 -7.55
C CYS A 179 9.75 -4.94 -7.86
N GLY A 180 8.99 -5.07 -8.96
CA GLY A 180 8.66 -6.37 -9.55
C GLY A 180 9.87 -7.11 -10.15
N ILE A 181 11.01 -6.42 -10.25
CA ILE A 181 12.27 -6.93 -10.76
C ILE A 181 13.18 -7.20 -9.56
N SER A 182 13.04 -8.37 -8.95
CA SER A 182 14.09 -8.90 -8.06
C SER A 182 15.34 -9.19 -8.89
N LYS A 183 16.12 -8.15 -9.22
CA LYS A 183 17.55 -8.31 -9.46
C LYS A 183 18.22 -8.43 -8.11
N TYR A 184 18.25 -9.65 -7.60
CA TYR A 184 19.37 -10.09 -6.78
C TYR A 184 19.90 -11.35 -7.44
N ASN A 185 20.83 -11.13 -8.38
CA ASN A 185 21.81 -12.15 -8.69
C ASN A 185 22.45 -12.53 -7.36
N GLN A 186 22.14 -13.74 -6.90
CA GLN A 186 23.13 -14.50 -6.16
C GLN A 186 24.32 -14.66 -7.10
N THR A 187 25.38 -13.91 -6.86
CA THR A 187 26.72 -14.35 -7.22
C THR A 187 27.45 -14.57 -5.90
N MET A 188 27.94 -15.80 -5.79
CA MET A 188 28.77 -16.36 -4.72
C MET A 188 29.95 -15.47 -4.38
#